data_AF-A0A6B2C379-F1
#
_entry.id   AF-A0A6B2C379-F1
#
_cell.length_a   1.000
_cell.length_b   1.000
_cell.length_c   1.000
_cell.angle_alpha   90.00
_cell.angle_beta   90.00
_cell.angle_gamma   90.00
#
_symmetry.space_group_name_H-M   'P 1'
#
loop_
_entity.id
_entity.type
_entity.pdbx_description
1 polymer ?
#
loop_
_entity_poly.entity_id
_entity_poly.type
_entity_poly.pdbx_seq_one_letter_code
_entity_poly.pdbx_strand_id
1 'polypeptide(L)'
;MFKVAVTGWEKLDKEILRMKGSNQVSVLLSLEVVPAQENIDLQKELKNASSSIVDVCEFEIDIHEDHGALNCQKLLEDGFSDMLKDVINKINSLGTLFVAGFQAEIYREQDLIVIMFGDSYNATAIYPNESGKKLEVMQLEFTI
;
A
#
# COMPACT_ATOMS: atom_id res chain seq x y z
N MET A 1 7.41 19.79 14.54
CA MET A 1 7.06 20.49 13.29
C MET A 1 7.88 19.83 12.20
N PHE A 2 7.34 18.79 11.57
CA PHE A 2 8.08 17.92 10.67
C PHE A 2 7.96 18.45 9.23
N LYS A 3 9.11 18.66 8.58
CA LYS A 3 9.20 19.10 7.19
C LYS A 3 9.13 17.87 6.30
N VAL A 4 7.96 17.63 5.75
CA VAL A 4 7.71 16.66 4.68
C VAL A 4 8.63 16.96 3.49
N ALA A 5 9.22 15.93 2.89
CA ALA A 5 9.50 16.00 1.46
C ALA A 5 8.19 15.65 0.72
N VAL A 6 7.25 16.61 0.64
CA VAL A 6 5.92 16.46 -0.04
C VAL A 6 6.07 15.86 -1.44
N THR A 7 7.25 16.04 -2.02
CA THR A 7 7.70 15.57 -3.32
C THR A 7 7.72 14.06 -3.51
N GLY A 8 7.81 13.23 -2.47
CA GLY A 8 8.06 11.78 -2.61
C GLY A 8 6.92 11.01 -3.27
N TRP A 9 5.74 11.01 -2.65
CA TRP A 9 4.56 10.26 -3.14
C TRP A 9 4.07 10.77 -4.49
N GLU A 10 4.03 12.09 -4.69
CA GLU A 10 3.68 12.67 -5.99
C GLU A 10 4.70 12.29 -7.08
N LYS A 11 5.98 12.21 -6.73
CA LYS A 11 7.02 11.76 -7.67
C LYS A 11 6.82 10.29 -8.01
N LEU A 12 6.50 9.44 -7.04
CA LEU A 12 6.17 8.04 -7.29
C LEU A 12 5.00 7.91 -8.28
N ASP A 13 3.89 8.62 -8.06
CA ASP A 13 2.73 8.55 -8.96
C ASP A 13 3.11 9.03 -10.38
N LYS A 14 3.95 10.07 -10.50
CA LYS A 14 4.49 10.51 -11.80
C LYS A 14 5.33 9.43 -12.47
N GLU A 15 6.17 8.72 -11.72
CA GLU A 15 6.98 7.62 -12.25
C GLU A 15 6.09 6.45 -12.68
N ILE A 16 5.07 6.10 -11.91
CA ILE A 16 4.08 5.07 -12.28
C ILE A 16 3.38 5.48 -13.58
N LEU A 17 2.94 6.73 -13.73
CA LEU A 17 2.32 7.23 -14.96
C LEU A 17 3.29 7.20 -16.16
N ARG A 18 4.55 7.58 -15.96
CA ARG A 18 5.60 7.48 -16.99
C ARG A 18 5.78 6.05 -17.45
N MET A 19 5.85 5.10 -16.52
CA MET A 19 6.06 3.67 -16.81
C MET A 19 4.81 3.02 -17.42
N LYS A 20 3.62 3.43 -16.98
CA LYS A 20 2.31 3.03 -17.53
C LYS A 20 2.21 3.35 -19.02
N GLY A 21 2.63 4.54 -19.44
CA GLY A 21 2.45 4.98 -20.82
C GLY A 21 0.97 4.98 -21.21
N SER A 22 0.62 4.28 -22.29
CA SER A 22 -0.78 4.09 -22.73
C SER A 22 -1.46 2.84 -22.15
N ASN A 23 -0.74 2.01 -21.39
CA ASN A 23 -1.23 0.71 -20.95
C ASN A 23 -1.99 0.83 -19.63
N GLN A 24 -2.68 -0.23 -19.23
CA GLN A 24 -3.22 -0.35 -17.88
C GLN A 24 -2.14 -0.83 -16.92
N VAL A 25 -2.30 -0.46 -15.65
CA VAL A 25 -1.47 -0.93 -14.55
C VAL A 25 -2.35 -1.61 -13.51
N SER A 26 -1.86 -2.69 -12.94
CA SER A 26 -2.49 -3.37 -11.81
C SER A 26 -1.58 -3.31 -10.60
N VAL A 27 -2.19 -3.41 -9.42
CA VAL A 27 -1.50 -3.50 -8.14
C VAL A 27 -1.86 -4.82 -7.48
N LEU A 28 -0.85 -5.48 -6.92
CA LEU A 28 -0.98 -6.48 -5.87
C LEU A 28 -0.57 -5.81 -4.56
N LEU A 29 -1.46 -5.75 -3.58
CA LEU A 29 -1.22 -5.13 -2.28
C LEU A 29 -1.45 -6.17 -1.18
N SER A 30 -0.47 -6.33 -0.31
CA SER A 30 -0.58 -7.11 0.92
C SER A 30 -0.33 -6.19 2.11
N LEU A 31 -1.23 -6.21 3.09
CA LEU A 31 -1.13 -5.43 4.32
C LEU A 31 -1.01 -6.40 5.48
N GLU A 32 0.04 -6.27 6.29
CA GLU A 32 0.16 -6.94 7.57
C GLU A 32 -0.51 -6.09 8.65
N VAL A 33 -1.46 -6.69 9.36
CA VAL A 33 -2.31 -6.01 10.32
C VAL A 33 -2.25 -6.74 11.66
N VAL A 34 -2.04 -5.98 12.72
CA VAL A 34 -1.93 -6.49 14.09
C VAL A 34 -2.98 -5.83 15.00
N PRO A 35 -3.37 -6.48 16.11
CA PRO A 35 -4.15 -5.83 17.17
C PRO A 35 -3.43 -4.58 17.70
N ALA A 36 -4.15 -3.46 17.85
CA ALA A 36 -3.61 -2.26 18.48
C ALA A 36 -3.56 -2.36 20.02
N GLN A 37 -4.29 -3.32 20.60
CA GLN A 37 -4.46 -3.53 22.04
C GLN A 37 -4.63 -5.02 22.35
N GLU A 38 -4.43 -5.40 23.61
CA GLU A 38 -4.70 -6.77 24.08
C GLU A 38 -6.20 -7.09 24.04
N ASN A 39 -6.54 -8.38 23.89
CA ASN A 39 -7.91 -8.91 23.89
C ASN A 39 -8.82 -8.44 22.73
N ILE A 40 -8.24 -7.97 21.63
CA ILE A 40 -8.98 -7.72 20.40
C ILE A 40 -9.28 -9.04 19.70
N ASP A 41 -10.54 -9.24 19.31
CA ASP A 41 -10.94 -10.31 18.40
C ASP A 41 -10.47 -9.96 16.98
N LEU A 42 -9.22 -10.35 16.67
CA LEU A 42 -8.56 -10.02 15.41
C LEU A 42 -9.38 -10.47 14.20
N GLN A 43 -10.00 -11.64 14.26
CA GLN A 43 -10.80 -12.15 13.15
C GLN A 43 -12.03 -11.28 12.88
N LYS A 44 -12.73 -10.88 13.92
CA LYS A 44 -13.89 -9.99 13.79
C LYS A 44 -13.47 -8.61 13.29
N GLU A 45 -12.44 -8.02 13.87
CA GLU A 45 -12.00 -6.68 13.51
C GLU A 45 -11.44 -6.62 12.08
N LEU A 46 -10.68 -7.64 11.62
CA LEU A 46 -10.22 -7.72 10.23
C LEU A 46 -11.36 -7.80 9.22
N LYS A 47 -12.41 -8.57 9.54
CA LYS A 47 -13.61 -8.65 8.69
C LYS A 47 -14.34 -7.30 8.62
N ASN A 48 -14.44 -6.60 9.74
CA ASN A 48 -15.02 -5.25 9.78
C ASN A 48 -14.17 -4.27 8.95
N ALA A 49 -12.84 -4.32 9.11
CA ALA A 49 -11.90 -3.48 8.38
C ALA A 49 -11.99 -3.72 6.87
N SER A 50 -11.89 -4.97 6.41
CA SER A 50 -12.03 -5.36 5.00
C SER A 50 -13.36 -4.87 4.40
N SER A 51 -14.47 -5.02 5.13
CA SER A 51 -15.79 -4.51 4.69
C SER A 51 -15.84 -2.98 4.59
N SER A 52 -15.10 -2.26 5.44
CA SER A 52 -15.07 -0.79 5.46
C SER A 52 -14.21 -0.15 4.36
N ILE A 53 -13.35 -0.94 3.71
CA ILE A 53 -12.42 -0.50 2.65
C ILE A 53 -12.71 -1.14 1.30
N VAL A 54 -13.85 -1.84 1.17
CA VAL A 54 -14.27 -2.55 -0.06
C VAL A 54 -14.43 -1.62 -1.27
N ASP A 55 -14.71 -0.33 -1.01
CA ASP A 55 -14.74 0.73 -2.03
C ASP A 55 -13.35 1.01 -2.63
N VAL A 56 -12.29 0.75 -1.86
CA VAL A 56 -10.92 0.92 -2.30
C VAL A 56 -10.42 -0.35 -3.00
N CYS A 57 -10.56 -1.51 -2.36
CA CYS A 57 -10.25 -2.81 -2.95
C CYS A 57 -11.00 -3.93 -2.23
N GLU A 58 -11.33 -5.00 -2.96
CA GLU A 58 -11.83 -6.24 -2.36
C GLU A 58 -10.65 -7.03 -1.79
N PHE A 59 -10.53 -7.06 -0.45
CA PHE A 59 -9.43 -7.74 0.24
C PHE A 59 -9.80 -9.15 0.67
N GLU A 60 -8.97 -10.12 0.30
CA GLU A 60 -8.94 -11.45 0.89
C GLU A 60 -8.20 -11.42 2.23
N ILE A 61 -8.75 -12.12 3.23
CA ILE A 61 -8.23 -12.12 4.60
C ILE A 61 -7.51 -13.45 4.85
N ASP A 62 -6.25 -13.36 5.28
CA ASP A 62 -5.50 -14.46 5.88
C ASP A 62 -5.23 -14.15 7.36
N ILE A 63 -5.31 -15.14 8.24
CA ILE A 63 -5.26 -14.94 9.69
C ILE A 63 -4.34 -15.97 10.34
N HIS A 64 -3.41 -15.46 11.14
CA HIS A 64 -2.56 -16.21 12.06
C HIS A 64 -2.90 -15.86 13.52
N GLU A 65 -2.22 -16.48 14.49
CA GLU A 65 -2.59 -16.37 15.92
C GLU A 65 -2.49 -14.94 16.47
N ASP A 66 -1.52 -14.14 16.02
CA ASP A 66 -1.20 -12.81 16.53
C ASP A 66 -1.24 -11.68 15.48
N HIS A 67 -1.41 -12.03 14.20
CA HIS A 67 -1.47 -11.09 13.09
C HIS A 67 -2.35 -11.62 11.95
N GLY A 68 -2.77 -10.74 11.05
CA GLY A 68 -3.47 -11.12 9.84
C GLY A 68 -2.97 -10.33 8.64
N ALA A 69 -3.30 -10.83 7.45
CA ALA A 69 -2.99 -10.18 6.19
C ALA A 69 -4.27 -9.83 5.43
N LEU A 70 -4.29 -8.63 4.83
CA LEU A 70 -5.29 -8.22 3.86
C LEU A 70 -4.62 -8.15 2.49
N ASN A 71 -5.05 -9.02 1.57
CA ASN A 71 -4.48 -9.13 0.23
C ASN A 71 -5.48 -8.65 -0.83
N CYS A 72 -5.03 -7.82 -1.76
CA CYS A 72 -5.86 -7.16 -2.75
C CYS A 72 -5.16 -7.20 -4.12
N GLN A 73 -5.92 -7.45 -5.17
CA GLN A 73 -5.50 -7.20 -6.55
C GLN A 73 -6.50 -6.28 -7.23
N LYS A 74 -6.02 -5.20 -7.85
CA LYS A 74 -6.89 -4.23 -8.53
C LYS A 74 -6.20 -3.56 -9.72
N LEU A 75 -6.99 -3.11 -10.70
CA LEU A 75 -6.52 -2.17 -11.73
C LEU A 75 -6.43 -0.75 -11.15
N LEU A 76 -5.29 -0.09 -11.32
CA LEU A 76 -5.10 1.30 -10.88
C LEU A 76 -5.70 2.25 -11.91
N GLU A 77 -6.89 2.77 -11.58
CA GLU A 77 -7.56 3.83 -12.34
C GLU A 77 -6.98 5.21 -11.99
N ASP A 78 -6.75 5.46 -10.69
CA ASP A 78 -6.19 6.69 -10.11
C ASP A 78 -4.74 6.49 -9.63
N GLY A 79 -4.21 7.46 -8.86
CA GLY A 79 -2.89 7.40 -8.24
C GLY A 79 -2.80 6.30 -7.17
N PHE A 80 -1.71 5.52 -7.20
CA PHE A 80 -1.47 4.46 -6.22
C PHE A 80 -1.27 5.04 -4.82
N SER A 81 -0.63 6.21 -4.70
CA SER A 81 -0.31 6.77 -3.40
C SER A 81 -1.56 7.11 -2.58
N ASP A 82 -2.61 7.63 -3.21
CA ASP A 82 -3.86 7.98 -2.52
C ASP A 82 -4.62 6.72 -2.09
N MET A 83 -4.71 5.72 -2.98
CA MET A 83 -5.29 4.42 -2.63
C MET A 83 -4.62 3.80 -1.40
N LEU A 84 -3.28 3.77 -1.37
CA LEU A 84 -2.53 3.17 -0.26
C LEU A 84 -2.72 3.96 1.05
N LYS A 85 -2.62 5.29 1.00
CA LYS A 85 -2.83 6.16 2.17
C LYS A 85 -4.24 6.00 2.71
N ASP A 86 -5.25 5.94 1.85
CA ASP A 86 -6.64 5.79 2.25
C ASP A 86 -6.86 4.46 3.00
N VAL A 87 -6.31 3.36 2.50
CA VAL A 87 -6.43 2.06 3.19
C VAL A 87 -5.73 2.08 4.54
N ILE A 88 -4.47 2.51 4.61
CA ILE A 88 -3.71 2.57 5.86
C ILE A 88 -4.42 3.46 6.88
N ASN A 89 -4.87 4.64 6.46
CA ASN A 89 -5.57 5.58 7.33
C ASN A 89 -6.91 5.03 7.81
N LYS A 90 -7.72 4.41 6.92
CA LYS A 90 -9.00 3.82 7.30
C LYS A 90 -8.81 2.71 8.34
N ILE A 91 -7.85 1.80 8.15
CA ILE A 91 -7.57 0.71 9.10
C ILE A 91 -7.09 1.28 10.45
N ASN A 92 -6.06 2.13 10.43
CA ASN A 92 -5.49 2.68 11.67
C ASN A 92 -6.50 3.56 12.44
N SER A 93 -7.43 4.22 11.74
CA SER A 93 -8.47 5.05 12.36
C SER A 93 -9.54 4.25 13.11
N LEU A 94 -9.63 2.93 12.90
CA LEU A 94 -10.54 2.07 13.67
C LEU A 94 -10.11 1.99 15.15
N GLY A 95 -8.83 2.23 15.45
CA GLY A 95 -8.27 2.20 16.80
C GLY A 95 -8.15 0.80 17.43
N THR A 96 -8.70 -0.23 16.79
CA THR A 96 -8.60 -1.64 17.20
C THR A 96 -7.49 -2.40 16.47
N LEU A 97 -7.08 -1.90 15.30
CA LEU A 97 -6.09 -2.51 14.42
C LEU A 97 -4.98 -1.50 14.08
N PHE A 98 -3.83 -2.04 13.71
CA PHE A 98 -2.68 -1.26 13.23
C PHE A 98 -2.04 -1.97 12.03
N VAL A 99 -1.76 -1.21 10.97
CA VAL A 99 -1.00 -1.71 9.81
C VAL A 99 0.49 -1.72 10.18
N ALA A 100 1.00 -2.90 10.53
CA ALA A 100 2.40 -3.10 10.93
C ALA A 100 3.34 -3.11 9.73
N GLY A 101 2.85 -3.49 8.56
CA GLY A 101 3.65 -3.58 7.35
C GLY A 101 2.77 -3.65 6.10
N PHE A 102 3.37 -3.40 4.95
CA PHE A 102 2.77 -3.69 3.68
C PHE A 102 3.81 -4.02 2.60
N GLN A 103 3.34 -4.70 1.57
CA GLN A 103 4.06 -4.95 0.33
C GLN A 103 3.14 -4.62 -0.84
N ALA A 104 3.68 -3.97 -1.85
CA ALA A 104 2.94 -3.71 -3.08
C ALA A 104 3.81 -3.99 -4.31
N GLU A 105 3.20 -4.61 -5.30
CA GLU A 105 3.78 -4.83 -6.61
C GLU A 105 2.88 -4.19 -7.66
N ILE A 106 3.45 -3.35 -8.51
CA ILE A 106 2.71 -2.70 -9.60
C ILE A 106 3.19 -3.27 -10.92
N TYR A 107 2.24 -3.79 -11.68
CA TYR A 107 2.47 -4.41 -12.98
C TYR A 107 1.91 -3.54 -14.09
N ARG A 108 2.65 -3.42 -15.17
CA ARG A 108 2.12 -2.98 -16.47
C ARG A 108 1.95 -4.22 -17.32
N GLU A 109 0.70 -4.64 -17.52
CA GLU A 109 0.37 -5.93 -18.12
C GLU A 109 1.01 -7.09 -17.35
N GLN A 110 2.14 -7.62 -17.82
CA GLN A 110 2.90 -8.70 -17.16
C GLN A 110 4.28 -8.23 -16.65
N ASP A 111 4.66 -6.98 -16.91
CA ASP A 111 5.94 -6.44 -16.49
C ASP A 111 5.82 -5.82 -15.09
N LEU A 112 6.63 -6.30 -14.14
CA LEU A 112 6.76 -5.67 -12.83
C LEU A 112 7.52 -4.34 -12.97
N ILE A 113 6.86 -3.23 -12.65
CA ILE A 113 7.41 -1.88 -12.81
C ILE A 113 7.71 -1.19 -11.48
N VAL A 114 7.06 -1.59 -10.39
CA VAL A 114 7.37 -1.10 -9.03
C VAL A 114 7.27 -2.23 -8.04
N ILE A 115 8.26 -2.34 -7.16
CA ILE A 115 8.17 -3.08 -5.90
C ILE A 115 8.20 -2.06 -4.78
N MET A 116 7.30 -2.20 -3.81
CA MET A 116 7.25 -1.37 -2.64
C MET A 116 7.05 -2.21 -1.39
N PHE A 117 7.65 -1.77 -0.30
CA PHE A 117 7.37 -2.29 1.02
C PHE A 117 7.54 -1.17 2.05
N GLY A 118 6.85 -1.28 3.17
CA GLY A 118 6.85 -0.24 4.19
C GLY A 118 5.95 -0.60 5.35
N ASP A 119 5.61 0.42 6.13
CA ASP A 119 4.72 0.36 7.27
C ASP A 119 3.86 1.64 7.33
N SER A 120 3.13 1.84 8.44
CA SER A 120 2.31 3.04 8.66
C SER A 120 3.10 4.36 8.75
N TYR A 121 4.43 4.33 8.72
CA TYR A 121 5.30 5.51 8.90
C TYR A 121 6.15 5.81 7.67
N ASN A 122 6.66 4.79 6.98
CA ASN A 122 7.55 4.96 5.83
C ASN A 122 7.38 3.84 4.80
N ALA A 123 7.89 4.09 3.60
CA ALA A 123 7.95 3.09 2.53
C ALA A 123 9.20 3.25 1.68
N THR A 124 9.64 2.14 1.10
CA THR A 124 10.69 2.08 0.09
C THR A 124 10.08 1.61 -1.23
N ALA A 125 10.20 2.42 -2.29
CA ALA A 125 9.86 2.04 -3.65
C ALA A 125 11.12 1.71 -4.45
N ILE A 126 11.07 0.65 -5.25
CA ILE A 126 12.12 0.23 -6.18
C ILE A 126 11.50 0.13 -7.57
N TYR A 127 12.07 0.87 -8.53
CA TYR A 127 11.53 0.94 -9.89
C TYR A 127 12.65 1.22 -10.91
N PRO A 128 12.46 0.90 -12.20
CA PRO A 128 13.46 1.21 -13.23
C PRO A 128 13.59 2.71 -13.46
N ASN A 129 14.83 3.19 -13.53
CA ASN A 129 15.13 4.56 -13.89
C ASN A 129 14.64 4.89 -15.32
N GLU A 130 14.69 6.16 -15.73
CA GLU A 130 14.22 6.61 -17.05
C GLU A 130 14.81 5.81 -18.22
N SER A 131 16.05 5.34 -18.09
CA SER A 131 16.74 4.56 -19.13
C SER A 131 16.36 3.07 -19.17
N GLY A 132 15.69 2.56 -18.13
CA GLY A 132 15.39 1.13 -17.94
C GLY A 132 16.59 0.24 -17.61
N LYS A 133 17.80 0.81 -17.50
CA LYS A 133 19.06 0.05 -17.31
C LYS A 133 19.49 -0.07 -15.86
N LYS A 134 18.89 0.71 -14.96
CA LYS A 134 19.21 0.72 -13.52
C LYS A 134 17.93 0.79 -12.72
N LEU A 135 17.99 0.35 -11.48
CA LEU A 135 16.95 0.56 -10.50
C LEU A 135 17.21 1.87 -9.74
N GLU A 136 16.14 2.60 -9.47
CA GLU A 136 16.09 3.68 -8.49
C GLU A 136 15.41 3.18 -7.23
N VAL A 137 15.86 3.72 -6.10
CA VAL A 137 15.27 3.48 -4.78
C VAL A 137 14.78 4.82 -4.27
N MET A 138 13.50 4.89 -3.91
CA MET A 138 12.87 6.08 -3.33
C MET A 138 12.38 5.77 -1.93
N GLN A 139 12.78 6.60 -0.97
CA GLN A 139 12.25 6.59 0.39
C GLN A 139 11.06 7.54 0.46
N LEU A 140 10.00 7.10 1.11
CA LEU A 140 8.71 7.77 1.21
C LEU A 140 8.32 7.82 2.68
N GLU A 141 7.85 8.98 3.15
CA GLU A 141 7.40 9.16 4.52
C GLU A 141 5.87 9.34 4.51
N PHE A 142 5.17 8.65 5.40
CA PHE A 142 3.77 8.95 5.71
C PHE A 142 3.77 10.04 6.78
N THR A 143 3.32 11.24 6.43
CA THR A 143 3.16 12.31 7.43
C THR A 143 1.74 12.28 7.95
N ILE A 144 1.60 12.18 9.27
CA ILE A 144 0.35 12.40 10.00
C ILE A 144 0.26 13.88 10.38
#